data_AF-A0A644WXR3-F1
#
_entry.id   AF-A0A644WXR3-F1
#
_cell.length_a   1.000
_cell.length_b   1.000
_cell.length_c   1.000
_cell.angle_alpha   90.00
_cell.angle_beta   90.00
_cell.angle_gamma   90.00
#
_symmetry.space_group_name_H-M   'P 1'
#
loop_
_entity.id
_entity.type
_entity.pdbx_description
1 polymer ?
#
loop_
_entity_poly.entity_id
_entity_poly.type
_entity_poly.pdbx_seq_one_letter_code
_entity_poly.pdbx_strand_id
1 'polypeptide(L)'
;MGECILAGHPQGGKIGDGTYTGDGQATRTISLGVTPKWVLVFDTKGRTAQYIYTSSGYRPNAYYGGLAITGSPSTAVSIVDGGFAVAYVDDTYGDDICTNYSGQAYNYIYGT
;
A
#
# COMPACT_ATOMS: atom_id res chain seq x y z
N MET A 1 9.63 -19.69 -14.02
CA MET A 1 8.78 -18.55 -13.61
C MET A 1 7.51 -18.65 -14.42
N GLY A 2 6.38 -18.96 -13.79
CA GLY A 2 5.10 -19.11 -14.49
C GLY A 2 4.50 -17.74 -14.77
N GLU A 3 4.08 -17.47 -16.00
CA GLU A 3 3.32 -16.26 -16.31
C GLU A 3 1.95 -16.34 -15.64
N CYS A 4 1.64 -15.37 -14.79
CA CYS A 4 0.32 -15.23 -14.20
C CYS A 4 -0.63 -14.71 -15.27
N ILE A 5 -1.42 -15.61 -15.87
CA ILE A 5 -2.52 -15.24 -16.75
C ILE A 5 -3.75 -15.01 -15.87
N LEU A 6 -4.04 -13.74 -15.57
CA LEU A 6 -5.28 -13.36 -14.91
C LEU A 6 -6.42 -13.39 -15.93
N ALA A 7 -7.44 -14.20 -15.69
CA ALA A 7 -8.62 -14.26 -16.54
C ALA A 7 -9.30 -12.89 -16.63
N GLY A 8 -9.50 -12.39 -17.86
CA GLY A 8 -10.25 -11.16 -18.13
C GLY A 8 -9.42 -9.86 -18.16
N HIS A 9 -8.10 -9.91 -18.01
CA HIS A 9 -7.26 -8.74 -18.26
C HIS A 9 -7.18 -8.48 -19.78
N PRO A 10 -7.43 -7.24 -20.28
CA PRO A 10 -7.29 -6.93 -21.70
C PRO A 10 -5.89 -7.33 -22.18
N GLN A 11 -5.82 -8.00 -23.33
CA GLN A 11 -4.55 -8.45 -23.91
C GLN A 11 -3.57 -7.27 -24.02
N GLY A 12 -2.57 -7.21 -23.12
CA GLY A 12 -1.52 -6.19 -23.16
C GLY A 12 -1.01 -5.65 -21.83
N GLY A 13 -1.76 -5.72 -20.73
CA GLY A 13 -1.24 -5.26 -19.44
C GLY A 13 -0.54 -6.36 -18.65
N LYS A 14 0.45 -5.94 -17.86
CA LYS A 14 1.30 -6.79 -17.04
C LYS A 14 0.89 -6.67 -15.58
N ILE A 15 1.07 -7.75 -14.84
CA ILE A 15 0.99 -7.75 -13.38
C ILE A 15 2.41 -7.90 -12.86
N GLY A 16 2.75 -7.09 -11.87
CA GLY A 16 3.99 -7.23 -11.11
C GLY A 16 3.69 -7.26 -9.62
N ASP A 17 4.65 -7.78 -8.88
CA ASP A 17 4.60 -7.87 -7.43
C ASP A 17 5.97 -7.56 -6.83
N GLY A 18 6.00 -7.34 -5.53
CA GLY A 18 7.24 -7.15 -4.81
C GLY A 18 7.02 -6.85 -3.35
N THR A 19 8.11 -6.48 -2.69
CA THR A 19 8.12 -6.15 -1.26
C THR A 19 8.96 -4.93 -1.01
N TYR A 20 8.63 -4.18 0.04
CA TYR A 20 9.51 -3.16 0.60
C TYR A 20 9.49 -3.24 2.12
N THR A 21 10.56 -2.76 2.75
CA THR A 21 10.64 -2.58 4.21
C THR A 21 10.47 -1.10 4.50
N GLY A 22 9.48 -0.74 5.31
CA GLY A 22 9.22 0.66 5.66
C GLY A 22 10.42 1.32 6.35
N ASP A 23 10.57 2.62 6.12
CA ASP A 23 11.72 3.39 6.63
C ASP A 23 11.33 4.43 7.71
N GLY A 24 10.03 4.57 8.01
CA GLY A 24 9.52 5.50 9.01
C GLY A 24 9.40 6.95 8.54
N GLN A 25 9.72 7.27 7.29
CA GLN A 25 9.49 8.61 6.74
C GLN A 25 7.99 8.85 6.47
N ALA A 26 7.55 10.10 6.61
CA ALA A 26 6.15 10.47 6.42
C ALA A 26 5.61 10.10 5.03
N THR A 27 6.48 10.12 4.01
CA THR A 27 6.16 9.65 2.67
C THR A 27 7.37 8.99 2.04
N ARG A 28 7.15 7.93 1.27
CA ARG A 28 8.17 7.26 0.49
C ARG A 28 7.61 6.81 -0.85
N THR A 29 8.39 7.01 -1.92
CA THR A 29 8.10 6.44 -3.23
C THR A 29 8.75 5.08 -3.41
N ILE A 30 7.97 4.11 -3.90
CA ILE A 30 8.43 2.80 -4.34
C ILE A 30 8.46 2.81 -5.87
N SER A 31 9.67 2.78 -6.43
CA SER A 31 9.87 2.83 -7.88
C SER A 31 9.64 1.46 -8.53
N LEU A 32 8.81 1.43 -9.58
CA LEU A 32 8.50 0.26 -10.39
C LEU A 32 9.06 0.36 -11.82
N GLY A 33 9.49 1.56 -12.24
CA GLY A 33 9.90 1.85 -13.63
C GLY A 33 8.73 1.96 -14.61
N VAL A 34 7.50 1.87 -14.11
CA VAL A 34 6.23 2.01 -14.85
C VAL A 34 5.20 2.64 -13.93
N THR A 35 4.30 3.46 -14.47
CA THR A 35 3.16 3.98 -13.71
C THR A 35 2.05 2.93 -13.67
N PRO A 36 1.68 2.39 -12.49
CA PRO A 36 0.62 1.41 -12.37
C PRO A 36 -0.77 2.04 -12.59
N LYS A 37 -1.75 1.22 -13.01
CA LYS A 37 -3.19 1.58 -13.04
C LYS A 37 -3.87 1.34 -11.69
N TRP A 38 -3.36 0.36 -10.94
CA TRP A 38 -3.80 0.03 -9.59
C TRP A 38 -2.65 -0.62 -8.82
N VAL A 39 -2.63 -0.42 -7.50
CA VAL A 39 -1.67 -1.03 -6.58
C VAL A 39 -2.41 -1.46 -5.32
N LEU A 40 -2.28 -2.72 -4.95
CA LEU A 40 -2.72 -3.24 -3.66
C LEU A 40 -1.49 -3.46 -2.77
N VAL A 41 -1.50 -2.87 -1.58
CA VAL A 41 -0.48 -3.05 -0.55
C VAL A 41 -1.10 -3.73 0.68
N PHE A 42 -0.34 -4.62 1.32
CA PHE A 42 -0.67 -5.21 2.62
C PHE A 42 0.60 -5.57 3.38
N ASP A 43 0.55 -5.57 4.70
CA ASP A 43 1.69 -6.02 5.50
C ASP A 43 1.89 -7.53 5.45
N THR A 44 2.93 -8.03 6.12
CA THR A 44 3.21 -9.48 6.23
C THR A 44 2.10 -10.29 6.92
N LYS A 45 1.12 -9.64 7.56
CA LYS A 45 -0.06 -10.27 8.16
C LYS A 45 -1.29 -10.21 7.25
N GLY A 46 -1.16 -9.65 6.04
CA GLY A 46 -2.27 -9.49 5.09
C GLY A 46 -3.25 -8.37 5.47
N ARG A 47 -2.88 -7.47 6.39
CA ARG A 47 -3.75 -6.38 6.84
C ARG A 47 -3.69 -5.22 5.85
N THR A 48 -4.86 -4.72 5.46
CA THR A 48 -5.01 -3.40 4.81
C THR A 48 -5.45 -2.36 5.82
N ALA A 49 -6.39 -2.72 6.71
CA ALA A 49 -6.82 -1.94 7.86
C ALA A 49 -6.99 -2.86 9.07
N GLN A 50 -6.73 -2.33 10.27
CA GLN A 50 -7.05 -2.99 11.51
C GLN A 50 -7.55 -1.97 12.52
N TYR A 51 -8.65 -2.32 13.17
CA TYR A 51 -9.15 -1.57 14.32
C TYR A 51 -8.28 -1.83 15.55
N ILE A 52 -7.79 -0.77 16.20
CA ILE A 52 -6.96 -0.87 17.40
C ILE A 52 -7.81 -0.62 18.66
N TYR A 53 -7.79 -1.59 19.58
CA TYR A 53 -8.41 -1.43 20.89
C TYR A 53 -7.41 -0.82 21.87
N THR A 54 -7.59 0.46 22.22
CA THR A 54 -6.88 1.08 23.36
C THR A 54 -7.76 1.08 24.62
N SER A 55 -7.13 1.19 25.79
CA SER A 55 -7.80 1.31 27.09
C SER A 55 -8.41 2.70 27.33
N SER A 56 -8.07 3.71 26.53
CA SER A 56 -8.48 5.12 26.70
C SER A 56 -9.79 5.50 25.97
N GLY A 57 -10.44 4.55 25.29
CA GLY A 57 -11.74 4.76 24.64
C GLY A 57 -11.69 5.44 23.27
N TYR A 58 -10.57 6.06 22.91
CA TYR A 58 -10.31 6.54 21.54
C TYR A 58 -9.79 5.40 20.65
N ARG A 59 -10.33 5.31 19.43
CA ARG A 59 -10.24 4.11 18.57
C ARG A 59 -9.72 4.47 17.17
N PRO A 60 -8.43 4.75 17.02
CA PRO A 60 -7.86 4.98 15.70
C PRO A 60 -7.86 3.66 14.89
N ASN A 61 -8.21 3.73 13.60
CA ASN A 61 -7.89 2.63 12.69
C ASN A 61 -6.42 2.74 12.31
N ALA A 62 -5.73 1.61 12.20
CA ALA A 62 -4.41 1.56 11.60
C ALA A 62 -4.48 0.95 10.21
N TYR A 63 -4.06 1.72 9.20
CA TYR A 63 -3.98 1.28 7.82
C TYR A 63 -2.57 0.77 7.51
N TYR A 64 -2.45 -0.52 7.23
CA TYR A 64 -1.19 -1.18 6.89
C TYR A 64 -1.06 -1.43 5.38
N GLY A 65 -2.03 -0.96 4.61
CA GLY A 65 -2.13 -1.21 3.20
C GLY A 65 -3.31 -0.47 2.58
N GLY A 66 -3.77 -0.95 1.45
CA GLY A 66 -4.88 -0.35 0.73
C GLY A 66 -4.76 -0.57 -0.78
N LEU A 67 -5.88 -0.36 -1.47
CA LEU A 67 -5.95 -0.35 -2.92
C LEU A 67 -5.95 1.10 -3.41
N ALA A 68 -4.92 1.47 -4.15
CA ALA A 68 -4.89 2.71 -4.91
C ALA A 68 -5.27 2.42 -6.37
N ILE A 69 -6.11 3.27 -6.96
CA ILE A 69 -6.51 3.20 -8.37
C ILE A 69 -6.24 4.58 -9.00
N THR A 70 -5.85 4.63 -10.26
CA THR A 70 -5.63 5.91 -10.97
C THR A 70 -6.88 6.80 -10.87
N GLY A 71 -6.69 8.05 -10.44
CA GLY A 71 -7.79 9.00 -10.21
C GLY A 71 -8.56 8.83 -8.90
N SER A 72 -8.22 7.81 -8.10
CA SER A 72 -8.81 7.56 -6.78
C SER A 72 -7.73 7.15 -5.77
N PRO A 73 -6.82 8.07 -5.37
CA PRO A 73 -5.77 7.77 -4.40
C PRO A 73 -6.36 7.48 -3.01
N SER A 74 -5.70 6.62 -2.25
CA SER A 74 -5.98 6.46 -0.82
C SER A 74 -4.98 7.28 0.00
N THR A 75 -5.30 7.62 1.24
CA THR A 75 -4.37 8.35 2.13
C THR A 75 -3.12 7.51 2.46
N ALA A 76 -3.24 6.19 2.46
CA ALA A 76 -2.15 5.27 2.80
C ALA A 76 -1.28 4.88 1.60
N VAL A 77 -1.85 4.88 0.39
CA VAL A 77 -1.20 4.49 -0.86
C VAL A 77 -1.73 5.35 -2.00
N SER A 78 -0.83 5.95 -2.78
CA SER A 78 -1.17 6.74 -3.96
C SER A 78 -0.31 6.35 -5.15
N ILE A 79 -0.87 6.43 -6.36
CA ILE A 79 -0.12 6.18 -7.60
C ILE A 79 0.62 7.45 -7.98
N VAL A 80 1.90 7.30 -8.35
CA VAL A 80 2.76 8.39 -8.83
C VAL A 80 3.48 7.94 -10.10
N ASP A 81 4.10 8.88 -10.81
CA ASP A 81 4.84 8.56 -12.02
C ASP A 81 5.96 7.54 -11.72
N GLY A 82 5.97 6.44 -12.49
CA GLY A 82 6.96 5.38 -12.35
C GLY A 82 6.80 4.49 -11.12
N GLY A 83 5.73 4.60 -10.33
CA GLY A 83 5.49 3.73 -9.17
C GLY A 83 4.31 4.12 -8.29
N PHE A 84 4.49 4.02 -6.97
CA PHE A 84 3.48 4.44 -5.99
C PHE A 84 4.15 5.04 -4.74
N ALA A 85 3.42 5.87 -4.01
CA ALA A 85 3.85 6.40 -2.73
C ALA A 85 3.10 5.73 -1.57
N VAL A 86 3.80 5.58 -0.47
CA VAL A 86 3.30 5.06 0.81
C VAL A 86 3.56 6.11 1.89
N ALA A 87 2.79 6.06 2.97
CA ALA A 87 2.79 7.08 3.99
C ALA A 87 2.99 6.50 5.40
N TYR A 88 3.51 7.34 6.28
CA TYR A 88 3.53 7.08 7.71
C TYR A 88 2.97 8.30 8.45
N VAL A 89 1.90 8.09 9.19
CA VAL A 89 1.26 9.09 10.05
C VAL A 89 0.92 8.39 11.37
N ASP A 90 1.43 8.94 12.46
CA ASP A 90 1.13 8.53 13.83
C ASP A 90 0.24 9.63 14.41
N ASP A 91 -1.07 9.39 14.49
CA ASP A 91 -2.04 10.38 14.96
C ASP A 91 -2.72 9.88 16.24
N THR A 92 -2.35 10.52 17.35
CA THR A 92 -2.90 10.23 18.67
C THR A 92 -4.43 10.36 18.73
N TYR A 93 -5.02 11.19 17.87
CA TYR A 93 -6.46 11.50 17.83
C TYR A 93 -7.07 11.31 16.44
N GLY A 94 -6.45 10.53 15.56
CA GLY A 94 -6.89 10.27 14.19
C GLY A 94 -6.56 8.86 13.76
N ASP A 95 -6.76 8.49 12.50
CA ASP A 95 -6.35 7.17 12.02
C ASP A 95 -4.82 7.12 11.81
N ASP A 96 -4.20 6.02 12.22
CA ASP A 96 -2.80 5.74 11.96
C ASP A 96 -2.61 5.24 10.52
N ILE A 97 -1.61 5.79 9.84
CA ILE A 97 -1.19 5.31 8.54
C ILE A 97 0.16 4.64 8.73
N CYS A 98 0.19 3.34 8.53
CA CYS A 98 1.31 2.47 8.80
C CYS A 98 1.74 1.74 7.53
N THR A 99 1.70 2.36 6.35
CA THR A 99 2.24 1.75 5.11
C THR A 99 3.73 2.01 4.92
N ASN A 100 4.36 2.81 5.78
CA ASN A 100 5.81 3.02 5.78
C ASN A 100 6.41 2.91 7.20
N TYR A 101 5.82 2.10 8.08
CA TYR A 101 6.32 1.93 9.44
C TYR A 101 7.73 1.30 9.44
N SER A 102 8.63 1.88 10.23
CA SER A 102 10.06 1.53 10.19
C SER A 102 10.32 0.06 10.51
N GLY A 103 11.08 -0.61 9.65
CA GLY A 103 11.47 -2.01 9.82
C GLY A 103 10.36 -3.03 9.55
N GLN A 104 9.12 -2.59 9.26
CA GLN A 104 8.04 -3.48 8.89
C GLN A 104 8.08 -3.79 7.39
N ALA A 105 7.92 -5.06 7.05
CA ALA A 105 7.84 -5.50 5.66
C ALA A 105 6.39 -5.44 5.14
N TYR A 106 6.26 -5.07 3.88
CA TYR A 106 5.02 -4.98 3.13
C TYR A 106 5.16 -5.69 1.80
N ASN A 107 4.05 -6.24 1.34
CA ASN A 107 3.91 -6.84 0.04
C ASN A 107 3.03 -5.94 -0.82
N TYR A 108 3.27 -5.94 -2.12
CA TYR A 108 2.40 -5.27 -3.07
C TYR A 108 2.23 -6.07 -4.35
N ILE A 109 1.09 -5.87 -4.99
CA ILE A 109 0.79 -6.34 -6.34
C ILE A 109 0.18 -5.18 -7.12
N TYR A 110 0.57 -5.03 -8.38
CA TYR A 110 0.15 -3.93 -9.24
C TYR A 110 -0.12 -4.39 -10.67
N GLY A 111 -0.93 -3.63 -11.38
CA GLY A 111 -1.21 -3.84 -12.81
C GLY A 111 -0.94 -2.59 -13.64
N THR A 112 -0.58 -2.78 -14.92
CA THR A 112 -0.31 -1.71 -15.91
C THR A 112 -1.35 -1.65 -17.01
#